data_AF-A0A443EUS0-F1
#
_entry.id   AF-A0A443EUS0-F1
#
_cell.length_a   1.000
_cell.length_b   1.000
_cell.length_c   1.000
_cell.angle_alpha   90.00
_cell.angle_beta   90.00
_cell.angle_gamma   90.00
#
_symmetry.space_group_name_H-M   'P 1'
#
loop_
_entity.id
_entity.type
_entity.pdbx_description
1 polymer ?
#
loop_
_entity_poly.entity_id
_entity_poly.type
_entity_poly.pdbx_seq_one_letter_code
_entity_poly.pdbx_strand_id
1 'polypeptide(L)'
;MILNGVNQLWVADITFLHLAEDFAFPAVVLDAFSRKVVGWALDTHLRAGLAIKALEVAIAGRQPVPRSLIHHSTRGSRRIQAVVATL
;
A
#
# COMPACT_ATOMS: atom_id res chain seq x y z
N MET A 1 -12.15 14.86 -2.71
CA MET A 1 -12.30 14.48 -1.29
C MET A 1 -11.34 15.34 -0.48
N ILE A 2 -11.82 16.01 0.58
CA ILE A 2 -10.96 16.74 1.51
C ILE A 2 -10.70 15.83 2.72
N LEU A 3 -9.43 15.64 3.07
CA LEU A 3 -9.02 14.81 4.21
C LEU A 3 -8.95 15.69 5.47
N ASN A 4 -9.57 15.26 6.56
CA ASN A 4 -9.58 15.98 7.83
C ASN A 4 -9.14 15.12 9.03
N GLY A 5 -8.72 13.88 8.79
CA GLY A 5 -8.16 13.00 9.81
C GLY A 5 -7.42 11.80 9.23
N VAL A 6 -6.72 11.08 10.11
CA VAL A 6 -6.04 9.82 9.77
C VAL A 6 -7.05 8.72 9.42
N ASN A 7 -6.61 7.71 8.68
CA ASN A 7 -7.36 6.52 8.28
C ASN A 7 -8.61 6.80 7.41
N GLN A 8 -8.61 7.92 6.68
CA GLN A 8 -9.66 8.24 5.69
C GLN A 8 -9.30 7.79 4.28
N LEU A 9 -8.02 7.92 3.93
CA LEU A 9 -7.49 7.50 2.64
C LEU A 9 -6.10 6.91 2.84
N TRP A 10 -5.95 5.66 2.44
CA TRP A 10 -4.65 5.03 2.26
C TRP A 10 -4.33 4.95 0.78
N VAL A 11 -3.14 5.42 0.41
CA VAL A 11 -2.60 5.28 -0.94
C VAL A 11 -1.54 4.20 -0.91
N ALA A 12 -1.64 3.24 -1.81
CA ALA A 12 -0.69 2.15 -1.91
C ALA A 12 -0.03 2.12 -3.29
N ASP A 13 1.26 1.84 -3.29
CA ASP A 13 2.06 1.71 -4.50
C ASP A 13 3.10 0.60 -4.33
N ILE A 14 3.53 0.04 -5.46
CA ILE A 14 4.66 -0.89 -5.55
C ILE A 14 5.61 -0.35 -6.60
N THR A 15 6.86 -0.14 -6.21
CA THR A 15 7.89 0.35 -7.12
C THR A 15 9.00 -0.68 -7.29
N PHE A 16 9.76 -0.54 -8.36
CA PHE A 16 10.98 -1.30 -8.60
C PHE A 16 12.16 -0.56 -7.99
N LEU A 17 12.90 -1.22 -7.13
CA LEU A 17 14.15 -0.74 -6.56
C LEU A 17 15.30 -1.53 -7.17
N HIS A 18 16.14 -0.86 -7.97
CA HIS A 18 17.40 -1.44 -8.43
C HIS A 18 18.43 -1.37 -7.31
N LEU A 19 19.08 -2.50 -7.05
CA LEU A 19 20.22 -2.61 -6.14
C LEU A 19 21.49 -2.85 -6.99
N ALA A 20 22.67 -2.72 -6.38
CA ALA A 20 23.93 -2.82 -7.11
C ALA A 20 24.09 -4.13 -7.89
N GLU A 21 23.59 -5.25 -7.34
CA GLU A 21 23.70 -6.58 -7.93
C GLU A 21 22.35 -7.30 -8.10
N ASP A 22 21.24 -6.65 -7.70
CA ASP A 22 19.92 -7.30 -7.63
C ASP A 22 18.78 -6.28 -7.77
N PHE A 23 17.55 -6.69 -7.48
CA PHE A 23 16.37 -5.86 -7.44
C PHE A 23 15.42 -6.27 -6.33
N ALA A 24 14.59 -5.32 -5.90
CA ALA A 24 13.51 -5.57 -4.96
C ALA A 24 12.27 -4.76 -5.32
N PHE A 25 11.13 -5.23 -4.83
CA PHE A 25 9.85 -4.58 -4.95
C PHE A 25 9.32 -4.23 -3.56
N PRO A 26 9.52 -2.99 -3.09
CA PRO A 26 8.81 -2.50 -1.92
C PRO A 26 7.34 -2.22 -2.28
N ALA A 27 6.42 -2.81 -1.54
CA ALA A 27 5.03 -2.39 -1.48
C ALA A 27 4.80 -1.55 -0.23
N VAL A 28 4.20 -0.37 -0.40
CA VAL A 28 4.03 0.61 0.67
C VAL A 28 2.57 1.07 0.70
N VAL A 29 2.00 1.15 1.90
CA VAL A 29 0.69 1.74 2.18
C VAL A 29 0.92 3.00 3.03
N LEU A 30 0.50 4.15 2.52
CA LEU A 30 0.68 5.45 3.15
C LEU A 30 -0.67 6.05 3.53
N ASP A 31 -0.77 6.56 4.76
CA ASP A 31 -1.91 7.36 5.19
C ASP A 31 -1.83 8.77 4.60
N ALA A 32 -2.78 9.14 3.75
CA ALA A 32 -2.70 10.35 2.95
C ALA A 32 -2.79 11.64 3.78
N PHE A 33 -3.40 11.58 4.97
CA PHE A 33 -3.52 12.73 5.87
C PHE A 33 -2.21 12.96 6.65
N SER A 34 -1.71 11.94 7.35
CA SER A 34 -0.52 12.03 8.20
C SER A 34 0.81 11.87 7.45
N ARG A 35 0.77 11.42 6.20
CA ARG A 35 1.94 11.05 5.38
C ARG A 35 2.79 9.92 5.94
N LYS A 36 2.31 9.20 6.95
CA LYS A 36 3.03 8.07 7.55
C LYS A 36 2.83 6.81 6.72
N VAL A 37 3.91 6.04 6.55
CA VAL A 37 3.81 4.64 6.12
C VAL A 37 3.11 3.86 7.23
N VAL A 38 2.00 3.23 6.90
CA VAL A 38 1.17 2.48 7.85
C VAL A 38 1.29 0.98 7.67
N GLY A 39 1.74 0.52 6.50
CA GLY A 39 2.12 -0.86 6.26
C GLY A 39 3.06 -0.96 5.07
N TRP A 40 3.88 -2.00 5.05
CA TRP A 40 4.83 -2.24 3.98
C TRP A 40 5.21 -3.72 3.91
N ALA A 41 5.71 -4.13 2.77
CA ALA A 41 6.34 -5.42 2.55
C ALA A 41 7.42 -5.28 1.47
N LEU A 42 8.38 -6.19 1.46
CA LEU A 42 9.48 -6.23 0.50
C LEU A 42 9.66 -7.65 0.00
N ASP A 43 9.83 -7.83 -1.30
CA ASP A 43 10.13 -9.11 -1.93
C ASP A 43 11.00 -8.87 -3.17
N THR A 44 11.75 -9.87 -3.60
CA THR A 44 12.51 -9.86 -4.86
C THR A 44 11.63 -10.25 -6.04
N HIS A 45 10.35 -10.58 -5.81
CA HIS A 45 9.40 -10.92 -6.86
C HIS A 45 8.11 -10.12 -6.76
N LEU A 46 7.54 -9.84 -7.92
CA LEU A 46 6.35 -9.03 -8.03
C LEU A 46 5.09 -9.89 -8.13
N ARG A 47 4.50 -10.18 -6.97
CA ARG A 47 3.28 -11.01 -6.84
C ARG A 47 2.20 -10.26 -6.08
N ALA A 48 0.94 -10.59 -6.34
CA ALA A 48 -0.19 -9.99 -5.62
C ALA A 48 -0.08 -10.13 -4.09
N GLY A 49 0.53 -11.22 -3.61
CA GLY A 49 0.79 -11.47 -2.20
C GLY A 49 1.64 -10.39 -1.52
N LEU A 50 2.54 -9.73 -2.24
CA LEU A 50 3.34 -8.62 -1.72
C LEU A 50 2.46 -7.43 -1.32
N ALA A 51 1.50 -7.06 -2.19
CA ALA A 51 0.56 -5.98 -1.93
C ALA A 51 -0.39 -6.30 -0.77
N ILE A 52 -0.91 -7.54 -0.76
CA ILE A 52 -1.80 -8.04 0.29
C ILE A 52 -1.09 -7.96 1.65
N LYS A 53 0.16 -8.43 1.71
CA LYS A 53 0.96 -8.41 2.94
C LYS A 53 1.17 -6.98 3.48
N ALA A 54 1.47 -6.02 2.60
CA ALA A 54 1.62 -4.63 3.01
C ALA A 54 0.31 -4.04 3.57
N LEU A 55 -0.83 -4.41 2.99
CA LEU A 55 -2.15 -4.00 3.47
C LEU A 55 -2.54 -4.68 4.78
N GLU A 56 -2.27 -5.98 4.93
CA GLU A 56 -2.51 -6.72 6.18
C GLU A 56 -1.72 -6.10 7.34
N VAL A 57 -0.46 -5.75 7.13
CA VAL A 57 0.36 -5.02 8.11
C VAL A 57 -0.29 -3.68 8.47
N ALA A 58 -0.80 -2.93 7.48
CA ALA A 58 -1.48 -1.66 7.73
C ALA A 58 -2.77 -1.82 8.54
N ILE A 59 -3.62 -2.78 8.18
CA ILE A 59 -4.88 -3.07 8.89
C ILE A 59 -4.59 -3.51 10.32
N ALA A 60 -3.64 -4.43 10.52
CA ALA A 60 -3.26 -4.92 11.84
C ALA A 60 -2.73 -3.79 12.74
N GLY A 61 -1.92 -2.89 12.18
CA GLY A 61 -1.30 -1.78 12.93
C GLY A 61 -2.21 -0.59 13.20
N ARG A 62 -3.26 -0.38 12.38
CA ARG A 62 -4.14 0.80 12.50
C ARG A 62 -5.56 0.49 12.93
N GLN A 63 -6.02 -0.74 12.73
CA GLN A 63 -7.38 -1.20 13.04
C GLN A 63 -8.45 -0.16 12.67
N PRO A 64 -8.51 0.27 11.39
CA PRO A 64 -9.45 1.30 10.98
C PRO A 64 -10.89 0.85 11.22
N VAL A 65 -11.77 1.80 11.53
CA VAL A 65 -13.20 1.52 11.69
C VAL A 65 -13.74 0.98 10.37
N PRO A 66 -14.55 -0.12 10.39
CA PRO A 66 -15.13 -0.67 9.17
C PRO A 66 -15.84 0.41 8.35
N ARG A 67 -15.61 0.43 7.03
CA ARG A 67 -16.18 1.39 6.06
C ARG A 67 -15.79 2.86 6.26
N SER A 68 -14.84 3.20 7.13
CA SER A 68 -14.36 4.58 7.32
C SER A 68 -13.16 4.94 6.43
N LEU A 69 -12.56 3.96 5.77
CA LEU A 69 -11.29 4.06 5.07
C LEU A 69 -11.46 3.71 3.60
N ILE A 70 -10.90 4.55 2.72
CA ILE A 70 -10.72 4.21 1.31
C ILE A 70 -9.28 3.73 1.11
N HIS A 71 -9.11 2.56 0.54
CA HIS A 71 -7.82 2.09 0.04
C HIS A 71 -7.73 2.35 -1.48
N HIS A 72 -6.76 3.15 -1.88
CA HIS A 72 -6.48 3.47 -3.28
C HIS A 72 -5.12 2.91 -3.68
N SER A 73 -5.10 1.86 -4.49
CA SER A 73 -3.87 1.38 -5.13
C SER A 73 -3.63 2.15 -6.43
N THR A 74 -2.47 2.80 -6.54
CA THR A 74 -2.06 3.42 -7.79
C THR A 74 -1.75 2.35 -8.82
N ARG A 75 -2.32 2.49 -10.02
CA ARG A 75 -1.89 1.71 -11.17
C ARG A 75 -0.65 2.39 -11.73
N GLY A 76 0.54 1.85 -11.44
CA GLY A 76 1.74 2.24 -12.17
C GLY A 76 1.46 2.09 -13.68
N SER A 77 1.87 3.08 -14.48
CA SER A 77 1.69 3.09 -15.95
C SER A 77 2.42 1.94 -16.67
N ARG A 78 3.11 1.06 -15.93
CA ARG A 78 3.64 -0.22 -16.40
C ARG A 78 3.00 -1.34 -15.59
N ARG A 79 2.24 -2.15 -16.31
CA ARG A 79 1.39 -3.30 -15.94
C ARG A 79 1.93 -4.14 -14.76
N ILE A 80 1.52 -3.78 -13.55
CA ILE A 80 1.67 -4.59 -12.33
C ILE A 80 0.38 -4.43 -11.55
N GLN A 81 -0.37 -5.52 -11.35
CA GLN A 81 -1.68 -5.49 -10.72
C GLN A 81 -1.62 -5.97 -9.26
N ALA A 82 -2.16 -5.16 -8.35
CA ALA A 82 -2.80 -5.64 -7.13
C ALA A 82 -4.07 -4.81 -6.94
N VAL A 83 -5.23 -5.46 -7.06
CA VAL A 83 -6.53 -4.86 -6.72
C VAL A 83 -6.86 -5.37 -5.33
N VAL A 84 -6.99 -4.48 -4.35
CA VAL A 84 -7.73 -4.81 -3.13
C VAL A 84 -9.01 -3.99 -3.09
N ALA A 85 -10.11 -4.72 -2.98
CA ALA A 85 -11.47 -4.22 -2.91
C ALA A 85 -11.72 -3.41 -1.64
N THR A 86 -12.64 -2.46 -1.75
CA THR A 86 -13.27 -1.73 -0.65
C THR A 86 -13.71 -2.70 0.46
N LEU A 87 -13.28 -2.47 1.70
CA LEU A 87 -13.83 -3.11 2.91
C LEU A 87 -14.95 -2.25 3.50
#